data_AF-X1FYS1-F1
#
_entry.id   AF-X1FYS1-F1
#
_cell.length_a   1.000
_cell.length_b   1.000
_cell.length_c   1.000
_cell.angle_alpha   90.00
_cell.angle_beta   90.00
_cell.angle_gamma   90.00
#
_symmetry.space_group_name_H-M   'P 1'
#
loop_
_entity.id
_entity.type
_entity.pdbx_description
1 polymer ?
#
loop_
_entity_poly.entity_id
_entity_poly.type
_entity_poly.pdbx_seq_one_letter_code
_entity_poly.pdbx_strand_id
1 'polypeptide(L)'
;MNKKKCNRCNEIKLLSEFSFDKINRGYRSHCKRCRSNYQLQYRKNNKEKIREYNRKYDLKNKEKKLELQKIRYNNNINGIKDKKKKYRKKNIKECRDISRKHYYNNKEYYMKKKASREKNFGFVKLFDNFFPSSIGIIWHHVNNMIVIPVPKKIHTSNLGLDHREKMVIKIKKIYGLDVTRLLSI
;
A
#
# COMPACT_ATOMS: atom_id res chain seq x y z
N MET A 1 -2.53 29.50 -49.87
CA MET A 1 -2.33 29.44 -48.39
C MET A 1 -3.04 30.61 -47.74
N ASN A 2 -4.00 30.35 -46.85
CA ASN A 2 -4.74 31.41 -46.17
C ASN A 2 -3.87 32.09 -45.09
N LYS A 3 -3.80 33.42 -45.13
CA LYS A 3 -3.04 34.27 -44.20
C LYS A 3 -3.97 35.21 -43.45
N LYS A 4 -3.58 35.61 -42.24
CA LYS A 4 -4.33 36.52 -41.37
C LYS A 4 -3.38 37.45 -40.64
N LYS A 5 -3.75 38.72 -40.48
CA LYS A 5 -3.02 39.69 -39.65
C LYS A 5 -3.34 39.46 -38.18
N CYS A 6 -2.30 39.40 -37.33
CA CYS A 6 -2.48 39.32 -35.88
C CYS A 6 -2.72 40.71 -35.30
N ASN A 7 -3.84 40.93 -34.59
CA ASN A 7 -4.19 42.25 -34.05
C ASN A 7 -3.27 42.73 -32.91
N ARG A 8 -2.38 41.88 -32.40
CA ARG A 8 -1.49 42.20 -31.26
C ARG A 8 -0.05 42.48 -31.65
N CYS A 9 0.47 41.80 -32.67
CA CYS A 9 1.83 42.04 -33.17
C CYS A 9 1.84 42.63 -34.59
N ASN A 10 0.67 42.84 -35.20
CA ASN A 10 0.47 43.39 -36.54
C ASN A 10 1.13 42.64 -37.70
N GLU A 11 1.83 41.53 -37.44
CA GLU A 11 2.40 40.63 -38.46
C GLU A 11 1.29 39.82 -39.19
N ILE A 12 1.44 39.66 -40.51
CA ILE A 12 0.63 38.74 -41.32
C ILE A 12 1.24 37.34 -41.21
N LYS A 13 0.44 36.37 -40.73
CA LYS A 13 0.89 34.99 -40.51
C LYS A 13 -0.03 33.99 -41.17
N LEU A 14 0.45 32.77 -41.36
CA LEU A 14 -0.37 31.64 -41.80
C LEU A 14 -1.50 31.36 -40.80
N LEU A 15 -2.65 30.87 -41.27
CA LEU A 15 -3.75 30.49 -40.37
C LEU A 15 -3.35 29.44 -39.33
N SER A 16 -2.37 28.57 -39.64
CA SER A 16 -1.79 27.59 -38.69
C SER A 16 -1.18 28.24 -37.45
N GLU A 17 -0.77 29.51 -37.52
CA GLU A 17 -0.24 30.29 -36.40
C GLU A 17 -1.35 30.83 -35.49
N PHE A 18 -2.61 30.57 -35.79
CA PHE A 18 -3.76 30.98 -34.99
C PHE A 18 -4.47 29.75 -34.43
N SER A 19 -4.93 29.83 -33.18
CA SER A 19 -5.76 28.77 -32.61
C SER A 19 -7.17 28.85 -33.16
N PHE A 20 -7.72 27.72 -33.58
CA PHE A 20 -9.13 27.60 -33.91
C PHE A 20 -9.98 27.69 -32.63
N ASP A 21 -11.01 28.53 -32.65
CA ASP A 21 -12.02 28.65 -31.61
C ASP A 21 -13.25 27.82 -31.99
N LYS A 22 -13.46 26.73 -31.26
CA LYS A 22 -14.58 25.81 -31.54
C LYS A 22 -15.95 26.43 -31.25
N ILE A 23 -16.01 27.41 -30.34
CA ILE A 23 -17.27 28.05 -29.93
C ILE A 23 -17.75 28.98 -31.05
N ASN A 24 -16.88 29.88 -31.49
CA ASN A 24 -17.18 30.85 -32.55
C ASN A 24 -16.91 30.32 -33.96
N ARG A 25 -16.55 29.03 -34.08
CA ARG A 25 -16.18 28.33 -35.33
C ARG A 25 -15.22 29.14 -36.22
N GLY A 26 -14.18 29.73 -35.64
CA GLY A 26 -13.28 30.62 -36.37
C GLY A 26 -11.87 30.74 -35.78
N TYR A 27 -10.93 31.26 -36.57
CA TYR A 27 -9.56 31.51 -36.10
C TYR A 27 -9.48 32.80 -35.28
N ARG A 28 -8.85 32.71 -34.11
CA ARG A 28 -8.66 33.84 -33.19
C ARG A 28 -7.92 35.00 -33.86
N SER A 29 -8.14 36.21 -33.36
CA SER A 29 -7.47 37.45 -33.82
C SER A 29 -6.00 37.54 -33.44
N HIS A 30 -5.59 36.84 -32.38
CA HIS A 30 -4.20 36.83 -31.88
C HIS A 30 -3.49 35.53 -32.27
N CYS A 31 -2.24 35.64 -32.72
CA CYS A 31 -1.40 34.48 -33.01
C CYS A 31 -1.02 33.72 -31.74
N LYS A 32 -0.66 32.43 -31.89
CA LYS A 32 -0.27 31.52 -30.81
C LYS A 32 0.85 32.11 -29.94
N ARG A 33 1.87 32.72 -30.55
CA ARG A 33 2.96 33.41 -29.83
C ARG A 33 2.45 34.50 -28.90
N CYS A 34 1.63 35.42 -29.42
CA CYS A 34 1.06 36.51 -28.64
C CYS A 34 0.18 36.00 -27.49
N ARG A 35 -0.61 34.95 -27.74
CA ARG A 35 -1.45 34.32 -26.71
C ARG A 35 -0.62 33.63 -25.63
N SER A 36 0.43 32.92 -26.00
CA SER A 36 1.37 32.29 -25.07
C SER A 36 2.00 33.32 -24.15
N ASN A 37 2.55 34.40 -24.72
CA ASN A 37 3.16 35.49 -23.94
C ASN A 37 2.16 36.14 -22.99
N TYR A 38 0.94 36.41 -23.45
CA TYR A 38 -0.13 36.93 -22.60
C TYR A 38 -0.47 35.98 -21.45
N GLN A 39 -0.62 34.68 -21.72
CA GLN A 39 -0.92 33.68 -20.70
C GLN A 39 0.21 33.54 -19.68
N LEU A 40 1.46 33.60 -20.13
CA LEU A 40 2.63 33.57 -19.26
C LEU A 40 2.62 34.77 -18.30
N GLN A 41 2.44 35.98 -18.83
CA GLN A 41 2.36 37.19 -18.03
C GLN A 41 1.17 37.16 -17.06
N TYR A 42 0.00 36.72 -17.53
CA TYR A 42 -1.17 36.56 -16.68
C TYR A 42 -0.90 35.59 -15.51
N ARG A 43 -0.27 34.43 -15.79
CA ARG A 43 0.09 33.46 -14.75
C ARG A 43 1.12 34.01 -13.76
N LYS A 44 2.08 34.81 -14.24
CA LYS A 44 3.08 35.47 -13.40
C LYS A 44 2.42 36.48 -12.46
N ASN A 45 1.58 37.37 -13.01
CA ASN A 45 0.96 38.45 -12.26
C ASN A 45 -0.19 37.98 -11.36
N ASN A 46 -0.81 36.84 -11.66
CA ASN A 46 -1.95 36.30 -10.90
C ASN A 46 -1.62 34.99 -10.19
N LYS A 47 -0.33 34.75 -9.89
CA LYS A 47 0.16 33.49 -9.30
C LYS A 47 -0.60 33.11 -8.03
N GLU A 48 -0.87 34.07 -7.15
CA GLU A 48 -1.58 33.84 -5.89
C GLU A 48 -3.06 33.52 -6.10
N LYS A 49 -3.75 34.31 -6.94
CA LYS A 49 -5.15 34.04 -7.31
C LYS A 49 -5.32 32.65 -7.92
N ILE A 50 -4.39 32.23 -8.78
CA ILE A 50 -4.40 30.89 -9.39
C ILE A 50 -4.17 29.81 -8.33
N ARG A 51 -3.22 30.02 -7.41
CA ARG A 51 -2.97 29.08 -6.32
C ARG A 51 -4.19 28.93 -5.41
N GLU A 52 -4.82 30.03 -5.03
CA GLU A 52 -5.99 30.03 -4.17
C GLU A 52 -7.17 29.32 -4.86
N TYR A 53 -7.41 29.63 -6.13
CA TYR A 53 -8.41 28.96 -6.95
C TYR A 53 -8.15 27.45 -7.00
N ASN A 54 -6.91 27.04 -7.31
CA ASN A 54 -6.53 25.62 -7.37
C ASN A 54 -6.71 24.95 -6.01
N ARG A 55 -6.36 25.63 -4.90
CA ARG A 55 -6.56 25.11 -3.54
C ARG A 55 -8.04 24.87 -3.25
N LYS A 56 -8.90 25.85 -3.57
CA LYS A 56 -10.36 25.74 -3.41
C LYS A 56 -10.92 24.59 -4.26
N TYR A 57 -10.45 24.46 -5.50
CA TYR A 57 -10.82 23.38 -6.40
C TYR A 57 -10.38 22.01 -5.87
N ASP A 58 -9.13 21.86 -5.42
CA ASP A 58 -8.60 20.61 -4.87
C ASP A 58 -9.32 20.21 -3.58
N LEU A 59 -9.66 21.17 -2.71
CA LEU A 59 -10.44 20.91 -1.50
C LEU A 59 -11.85 20.39 -1.84
N LYS A 60 -12.55 21.09 -2.75
CA LYS A 60 -13.91 20.69 -3.18
C LYS A 60 -13.94 19.32 -3.86
N ASN A 61 -12.85 18.92 -4.52
CA ASN A 61 -12.77 17.67 -5.29
C ASN A 61 -11.88 16.60 -4.63
N LYS A 62 -11.52 16.77 -3.36
CA LYS A 62 -10.58 15.90 -2.64
C LYS A 62 -11.01 14.44 -2.69
N GLU A 63 -12.27 14.16 -2.40
CA GLU A 63 -12.81 12.81 -2.34
C GLU A 63 -12.80 12.13 -3.70
N LYS A 64 -13.33 12.80 -4.73
CA LYS A 64 -13.32 12.30 -6.11
C LYS A 64 -11.89 12.02 -6.61
N LYS A 65 -10.92 12.87 -6.24
CA LYS A 65 -9.50 12.67 -6.58
C LYS A 65 -8.93 11.43 -5.88
N LEU A 66 -9.25 11.23 -4.60
CA LEU A 66 -8.83 10.05 -3.84
C LEU A 66 -9.47 8.77 -4.38
N GLU A 67 -10.75 8.82 -4.75
CA GLU A 67 -11.48 7.70 -5.34
C GLU A 67 -10.85 7.28 -6.67
N LEU A 68 -10.61 8.24 -7.58
CA LEU A 68 -9.91 7.97 -8.85
C LEU A 68 -8.52 7.40 -8.63
N GLN A 69 -7.78 7.86 -7.61
CA GLN A 69 -6.48 7.29 -7.25
C GLN A 69 -6.61 5.84 -6.78
N LYS A 70 -7.60 5.53 -5.94
CA LYS A 70 -7.89 4.16 -5.48
C LYS A 70 -8.21 3.24 -6.66
N ILE A 71 -9.09 3.67 -7.57
CA ILE A 71 -9.46 2.91 -8.77
C ILE A 71 -8.22 2.62 -9.62
N ARG A 72 -7.41 3.65 -9.92
CA ARG A 72 -6.16 3.50 -10.69
C ARG A 72 -5.18 2.54 -10.03
N TYR A 73 -5.04 2.62 -8.71
CA TYR A 73 -4.18 1.72 -7.94
C TYR A 73 -4.68 0.28 -8.00
N ASN A 74 -5.98 0.06 -7.76
CA ASN A 74 -6.58 -1.27 -7.75
C ASN A 74 -6.50 -1.94 -9.12
N ASN A 75 -6.78 -1.19 -10.19
CA ASN A 75 -6.68 -1.68 -11.57
C ASN A 75 -5.24 -2.08 -11.96
N ASN A 76 -4.23 -1.57 -11.26
CA ASN A 76 -2.82 -1.85 -11.55
C ASN A 76 -2.08 -2.53 -10.39
N ILE A 77 -2.82 -3.12 -9.44
CA ILE A 77 -2.21 -3.63 -8.21
C ILE A 77 -1.21 -4.77 -8.51
N ASN A 78 -1.50 -5.60 -9.51
CA ASN A 78 -0.64 -6.71 -9.90
C ASN A 78 0.66 -6.21 -10.55
N GLY A 79 0.58 -5.25 -11.48
CA GLY A 79 1.76 -4.64 -12.09
C GLY A 79 2.66 -3.94 -11.07
N ILE A 80 2.07 -3.26 -10.08
CA ILE A 80 2.81 -2.65 -8.97
C ILE A 80 3.50 -3.72 -8.11
N LYS A 81 2.79 -4.79 -7.75
CA LYS A 81 3.35 -5.92 -6.97
C LYS A 81 4.50 -6.58 -7.71
N ASP A 82 4.36 -6.83 -9.01
CA ASP A 82 5.39 -7.46 -9.83
C ASP A 82 6.63 -6.58 -9.98
N LYS A 83 6.44 -5.28 -10.20
CA LYS A 83 7.56 -4.33 -10.24
C LYS A 83 8.31 -4.29 -8.91
N LYS A 84 7.59 -4.27 -7.78
CA LYS A 84 8.20 -4.34 -6.44
C LYS A 84 8.93 -5.66 -6.21
N LYS A 85 8.36 -6.79 -6.66
CA LYS A 85 8.99 -8.12 -6.55
C LYS A 85 10.29 -8.17 -7.37
N LYS A 86 10.27 -7.70 -8.62
CA LYS A 86 11.46 -7.60 -9.48
C LYS A 86 12.54 -6.72 -8.85
N TYR A 87 12.16 -5.54 -8.34
CA TYR A 87 13.08 -4.65 -7.62
C TYR A 87 13.73 -5.33 -6.41
N ARG A 88 12.92 -5.96 -5.53
CA ARG A 88 13.42 -6.65 -4.34
C ARG A 88 14.37 -7.79 -4.67
N LYS A 89 14.09 -8.56 -5.74
CA LYS A 89 14.98 -9.62 -6.21
C LYS A 89 16.32 -9.06 -6.68
N LYS A 90 16.31 -7.97 -7.46
CA LYS A 90 17.52 -7.33 -7.96
C LYS A 90 18.34 -6.66 -6.85
N ASN A 91 17.68 -6.04 -5.88
CA ASN A 91 18.30 -5.21 -4.83
C ASN A 91 18.19 -5.86 -3.44
N ILE A 92 18.43 -7.16 -3.34
CA ILE A 92 18.15 -7.92 -2.11
C ILE A 92 18.99 -7.45 -0.91
N LYS A 93 20.27 -7.11 -1.12
CA LYS A 93 21.18 -6.64 -0.07
C LYS A 93 20.72 -5.27 0.46
N GLU A 94 20.50 -4.32 -0.43
CA GLU A 94 20.02 -2.98 -0.08
C GLU A 94 18.65 -3.03 0.65
N CYS A 95 17.71 -3.84 0.16
CA CYS A 95 16.42 -4.02 0.82
C CYS A 95 16.56 -4.57 2.25
N ARG A 96 17.49 -5.51 2.46
CA ARG A 96 17.79 -6.07 3.78
C ARG A 96 18.45 -5.02 4.69
N ASP A 97 19.37 -4.23 4.17
CA ASP A 97 20.06 -3.19 4.94
C ASP A 97 19.11 -2.08 5.36
N ILE A 98 18.21 -1.64 4.48
CA ILE A 98 17.14 -0.69 4.81
C ILE A 98 16.25 -1.27 5.91
N SER A 99 15.83 -2.53 5.76
CA SER A 99 14.98 -3.20 6.75
C SER A 99 15.69 -3.35 8.10
N ARG A 100 16.99 -3.65 8.09
CA ARG A 100 17.85 -3.74 9.28
C ARG A 100 17.96 -2.39 9.98
N LYS A 101 18.29 -1.32 9.25
CA LYS A 101 18.36 0.06 9.78
C LYS A 101 17.02 0.49 10.37
N HIS A 102 15.92 0.25 9.66
CA HIS A 102 14.58 0.55 10.15
C HIS A 102 14.29 -0.18 11.47
N TYR A 103 14.62 -1.46 11.57
CA TYR A 103 14.45 -2.22 12.81
C TYR A 103 15.26 -1.64 13.96
N TYR A 104 16.56 -1.35 13.76
CA TYR A 104 17.40 -0.80 14.83
C TYR A 104 16.92 0.58 15.29
N ASN A 105 16.54 1.46 14.35
CA ASN A 105 16.01 2.78 14.67
C ASN A 105 14.68 2.73 15.42
N ASN A 106 13.91 1.64 15.24
CA ASN A 106 12.62 1.44 15.89
C ASN A 106 12.65 0.27 16.89
N LYS A 107 13.83 -0.08 17.41
CA LYS A 107 14.03 -1.30 18.21
C LYS A 107 13.11 -1.32 19.43
N GLU A 108 13.01 -0.20 20.13
CA GLU A 108 12.17 -0.07 21.32
C GLU A 108 10.68 -0.29 21.01
N TYR A 109 10.16 0.26 19.90
CA TYR A 109 8.79 0.01 19.45
C TYR A 109 8.54 -1.48 19.23
N TYR A 110 9.45 -2.18 18.54
CA TYR A 110 9.31 -3.61 18.30
C TYR A 110 9.41 -4.43 19.59
N MET A 111 10.25 -4.02 20.55
CA MET A 111 10.34 -4.66 21.86
C MET A 111 9.06 -4.48 22.66
N LYS A 112 8.50 -3.26 22.73
CA LYS A 112 7.21 -2.99 23.37
C LYS A 112 6.08 -3.79 22.72
N LYS A 113 6.06 -3.87 21.39
CA LYS A 113 5.08 -4.67 20.64
C LYS A 113 5.22 -6.17 20.91
N LYS A 114 6.46 -6.68 21.02
CA LYS A 114 6.74 -8.07 21.38
C LYS A 114 6.29 -8.36 22.81
N ALA A 115 6.69 -7.53 23.78
CA ALA A 115 6.28 -7.65 25.18
C ALA A 115 4.75 -7.53 25.35
N SER A 116 4.09 -6.67 24.57
CA SER A 116 2.62 -6.56 24.56
C SER A 116 1.96 -7.84 24.04
N ARG A 117 2.51 -8.46 22.99
CA ARG A 117 2.04 -9.78 22.50
C ARG A 117 2.29 -10.90 23.50
N GLU A 118 3.36 -10.83 24.28
CA GLU A 118 3.69 -11.80 25.33
C GLU A 118 2.84 -11.58 26.60
N LYS A 119 2.47 -10.34 26.94
CA LYS A 119 1.58 -10.04 28.07
C LYS A 119 0.11 -10.32 27.73
N ASN A 120 -0.32 -9.87 26.56
CA ASN A 120 -1.62 -10.18 26.00
C ASN A 120 -1.46 -11.38 25.08
N PHE A 121 -1.08 -12.53 25.65
CA PHE A 121 -0.95 -13.75 24.86
C PHE A 121 -2.23 -14.06 24.08
N GLY A 122 -3.38 -13.50 24.49
CA GLY A 122 -4.61 -13.45 23.68
C GLY A 122 -5.17 -14.83 23.37
N PHE A 123 -4.53 -15.86 23.90
CA PHE A 123 -4.89 -17.24 23.78
C PHE A 123 -5.28 -17.77 25.16
N VAL A 124 -6.33 -18.58 25.14
CA VAL A 124 -6.82 -19.34 26.27
C VAL A 124 -6.06 -20.66 26.28
N LYS A 125 -5.42 -20.99 27.41
CA LYS A 125 -4.87 -22.32 27.62
C LYS A 125 -6.05 -23.25 27.87
N LEU A 126 -6.25 -24.24 27.01
CA LEU A 126 -7.32 -25.21 27.20
C LEU A 126 -6.99 -26.22 28.31
N PHE A 127 -5.71 -26.53 28.46
CA PHE A 127 -5.20 -27.43 29.49
C PHE A 127 -3.95 -26.84 30.14
N ASP A 128 -3.76 -27.15 31.42
CA ASP A 128 -2.49 -26.98 32.10
C ASP A 128 -1.46 -28.01 31.63
N ASN A 129 -0.19 -27.78 31.96
CA ASN A 129 0.86 -28.72 31.63
C ASN A 129 0.80 -29.96 32.55
N PHE A 130 0.37 -31.09 32.01
CA PHE A 130 0.38 -32.40 32.68
C PHE A 130 1.61 -33.26 32.32
N PHE A 131 2.52 -32.76 31.47
CA PHE A 131 3.75 -33.48 31.17
C PHE A 131 4.78 -33.30 32.29
N PRO A 132 5.53 -34.36 32.66
CA PRO A 132 6.63 -34.26 33.60
C PRO A 132 7.63 -33.18 33.23
N SER A 133 8.24 -32.51 34.22
CA SER A 133 9.20 -31.42 34.01
C SER A 133 10.43 -31.83 33.19
N SER A 134 10.74 -33.13 33.13
CA SER A 134 11.79 -33.70 32.28
C SER A 134 11.49 -33.61 30.78
N ILE A 135 10.22 -33.39 30.40
CA ILE A 135 9.77 -33.24 29.02
C ILE A 135 9.56 -31.76 28.73
N GLY A 136 10.44 -31.17 27.91
CA GLY A 136 10.24 -29.81 27.43
C GLY A 136 8.96 -29.69 26.60
N ILE A 137 8.12 -28.70 26.89
CA ILE A 137 6.84 -28.46 26.20
C ILE A 137 6.87 -27.20 25.31
N ILE A 138 5.98 -27.16 24.34
CA ILE A 138 5.65 -26.00 23.50
C ILE A 138 4.13 -25.79 23.56
N TRP A 139 3.69 -24.55 23.75
CA TRP A 139 2.28 -24.18 23.62
C TRP A 139 1.91 -24.11 22.14
N HIS A 140 1.17 -25.11 21.66
CA HIS A 140 0.74 -25.22 20.27
C HIS A 140 -0.62 -24.57 20.07
N HIS A 141 -0.74 -23.71 19.04
CA HIS A 141 -2.00 -23.10 18.64
C HIS A 141 -2.89 -24.10 17.93
N VAL A 142 -3.99 -24.49 18.58
CA VAL A 142 -5.03 -25.29 17.94
C VAL A 142 -5.84 -24.38 17.01
N ASN A 143 -6.18 -23.17 17.50
CA ASN A 143 -6.72 -22.08 16.68
C ASN A 143 -6.09 -20.72 17.01
N ASN A 144 -6.70 -19.65 16.47
CA ASN A 144 -6.23 -18.29 16.66
C ASN A 144 -6.32 -17.82 18.13
N MET A 145 -7.10 -18.52 18.96
CA MET A 145 -7.41 -18.15 20.35
C MET A 145 -7.08 -19.23 21.38
N ILE A 146 -6.82 -20.48 21.01
CA ILE A 146 -6.68 -21.59 21.96
C ILE A 146 -5.34 -22.28 21.76
N VAL A 147 -4.63 -22.50 22.86
CA VAL A 147 -3.39 -23.25 22.89
C VAL A 147 -3.47 -24.45 23.82
N ILE A 148 -2.65 -25.46 23.52
CA ILE A 148 -2.45 -26.64 24.37
C ILE A 148 -0.95 -26.96 24.51
N PRO A 149 -0.51 -27.54 25.63
CA PRO A 149 0.88 -27.91 25.81
C PRO A 149 1.21 -29.16 24.99
N VAL A 150 2.29 -29.16 24.22
CA VAL A 150 2.69 -30.33 23.43
C VAL A 150 4.17 -30.60 23.67
N PRO A 151 4.61 -31.86 23.80
CA PRO A 151 6.03 -32.18 23.91
C PRO A 151 6.82 -31.58 22.74
N LYS A 152 7.91 -30.87 23.06
CA LYS A 152 8.73 -30.12 22.11
C LYS A 152 9.21 -31.01 20.96
N LYS A 153 9.64 -32.24 21.24
CA LYS A 153 10.07 -33.23 20.25
C LYS A 153 8.97 -33.56 19.22
N ILE A 154 7.72 -33.63 19.67
CA ILE A 154 6.57 -33.89 18.80
C ILE A 154 6.26 -32.65 17.97
N HIS A 155 6.31 -31.46 18.55
CA HIS A 155 6.05 -30.22 17.83
C HIS A 155 7.11 -29.94 16.74
N THR A 156 8.40 -30.06 17.07
CA THR A 156 9.52 -29.74 16.16
C THR A 156 9.65 -30.71 14.99
N SER A 157 9.19 -31.96 15.15
CA SER A 157 9.21 -32.97 14.09
C SER A 157 8.15 -32.74 13.00
N ASN A 158 7.21 -31.81 13.17
CA ASN A 158 6.11 -31.56 12.22
C ASN A 158 6.10 -30.14 11.66
N LEU A 159 7.24 -29.47 11.57
CA LEU A 159 7.32 -28.14 10.95
C LEU A 159 6.96 -28.20 9.44
N GLY A 160 6.42 -27.11 8.88
CA GLY A 160 6.06 -27.03 7.46
C GLY A 160 4.74 -26.30 7.22
N LEU A 161 4.28 -26.28 5.96
CA LEU A 161 3.03 -25.62 5.56
C LEU A 161 1.81 -26.27 6.23
N ASP A 162 1.79 -27.61 6.30
CA ASP A 162 0.67 -28.39 6.87
C ASP A 162 0.87 -28.69 8.37
N HIS A 163 1.72 -27.91 9.04
CA HIS A 163 2.10 -28.12 10.44
C HIS A 163 0.87 -28.31 11.35
N ARG A 164 -0.15 -27.47 11.16
CA ARG A 164 -1.36 -27.46 11.99
C ARG A 164 -2.19 -28.73 11.82
N GLU A 165 -2.38 -29.19 10.58
CA GLU A 165 -3.14 -30.41 10.27
C GLU A 165 -2.45 -31.66 10.82
N LYS A 166 -1.12 -31.75 10.66
CA LYS A 166 -0.31 -32.84 11.21
C LYS A 166 -0.37 -32.85 12.74
N MET A 167 -0.39 -31.68 13.36
CA MET A 167 -0.47 -31.56 14.81
C MET A 167 -1.82 -32.00 15.35
N VAL A 168 -2.93 -31.68 14.68
CA VAL A 168 -4.29 -32.11 15.08
C VAL A 168 -4.38 -33.63 15.29
N ILE A 169 -3.84 -34.42 14.36
CA ILE A 169 -3.86 -35.90 14.44
C ILE A 169 -3.10 -36.38 15.69
N LYS A 170 -1.94 -35.79 15.97
CA LYS A 170 -1.12 -36.17 17.13
C LYS A 170 -1.73 -35.70 18.44
N ILE A 171 -2.35 -34.53 18.45
CA ILE A 171 -3.08 -34.00 19.60
C ILE A 171 -4.23 -34.94 19.95
N LYS A 172 -5.02 -35.38 18.97
CA LYS A 172 -6.09 -36.36 19.20
C LYS A 172 -5.56 -37.65 19.82
N LYS A 173 -4.38 -38.12 19.44
CA LYS A 173 -3.72 -39.29 20.05
C LYS A 173 -3.23 -39.05 21.49
N ILE A 174 -2.64 -37.88 21.74
CA ILE A 174 -2.07 -37.52 23.06
C ILE A 174 -3.19 -37.29 24.10
N TYR A 175 -4.25 -36.62 23.69
CA TYR A 175 -5.31 -36.15 24.57
C TYR A 175 -6.59 -36.99 24.53
N GLY A 176 -6.70 -37.91 23.56
CA GLY A 176 -7.96 -38.61 23.27
C GLY A 176 -9.07 -37.69 22.77
N LEU A 177 -8.78 -36.42 22.47
CA LEU A 177 -9.78 -35.38 22.26
C LEU A 177 -9.72 -34.84 20.83
N ASP A 178 -10.86 -34.81 20.16
CA ASP A 178 -10.95 -34.27 18.80
C ASP A 178 -11.07 -32.75 18.83
N VAL A 179 -9.92 -32.09 18.88
CA VAL A 179 -9.82 -30.64 18.92
C VAL A 179 -10.29 -29.96 17.63
N THR A 180 -10.54 -30.70 16.53
CA THR A 180 -11.08 -30.11 15.28
C THR A 180 -12.48 -29.52 15.49
N ARG A 181 -13.28 -30.11 16.39
CA ARG A 181 -14.60 -29.58 16.75
C ARG A 181 -14.54 -28.23 17.47
N LEU A 182 -13.41 -27.93 18.11
CA LEU A 182 -13.12 -26.62 18.73
C LEU A 182 -12.60 -25.59 17.70
N LEU A 183 -12.34 -26.00 16.46
CA LEU A 183 -11.92 -25.10 15.36
C LEU A 183 -13.11 -24.51 14.60
N SER A 184 -14.31 -25.04 14.83
CA SER A 184 -15.57 -24.69 14.16
C SER A 184 -16.44 -23.67 14.91
N ILE A 185 -15.95 -23.13 16.02
CA ILE A 185 -16.52 -21.98 16.76
C ILE A 185 -15.65 -20.76 16.44
#